data_AF-A0A955XD13-F1
#
_entry.id   AF-A0A955XD13-F1
#
_cell.length_a   1.000
_cell.length_b   1.000
_cell.length_c   1.000
_cell.angle_alpha   90.00
_cell.angle_beta   90.00
_cell.angle_gamma   90.00
#
_symmetry.space_group_name_H-M   'P 1'
#
loop_
_entity.id
_entity.type
_entity.pdbx_description
1 polymer ?
#
loop_
_entity_poly.entity_id
_entity_poly.type
_entity_poly.pdbx_seq_one_letter_code
_entity_poly.pdbx_strand_id
1 'polypeptide(L)'
;MLAPVLSVGLMVALGGLPVTLPPPLCRGRVVGQYDPKLDGTPSKRAIAEIQAAYDALCPKQDCGRGQIYENPTMGMNAATWVSGLGQGNMTQVRIVYSKQFLNALSDSFGPGASFGVLAHEVGHHMTAALGMRTPGENNWNEELRADFMAGCALGRAGRTPEELENALRALASVATASHPSFSQRVPVVRKGFEDCRKQANAASRVKPPFGLGELLGETRTDGCWRYWYRLMEDQSHVGPVAAPRRRTRGFGDEASCEAHRKRMTDARTRVTEACVCE
;
A
#
# COMPACT_ATOMS: atom_id res chain seq x y z
N MET A 1 -2.48 -64.69 36.49
CA MET A 1 -1.76 -64.60 35.21
C MET A 1 -1.87 -63.17 34.71
N LEU A 2 -0.71 -62.55 34.46
CA LEU A 2 -0.50 -61.12 34.22
C LEU A 2 -1.12 -60.67 32.89
N ALA A 3 -1.79 -59.50 32.89
CA ALA A 3 -2.20 -58.79 31.68
C ALA A 3 -1.21 -57.64 31.37
N PRO A 4 -0.99 -57.27 30.10
CA PRO A 4 0.15 -56.45 29.69
C PRO A 4 -0.16 -54.95 29.78
N VAL A 5 0.86 -54.18 30.19
CA VAL A 5 0.87 -52.71 30.17
C VAL A 5 1.37 -52.27 28.78
N LEU A 6 0.48 -51.74 27.93
CA LEU A 6 0.87 -51.03 26.71
C LEU A 6 1.23 -49.58 27.07
N SER A 7 2.50 -49.24 26.87
CA SER A 7 3.03 -47.88 26.99
C SER A 7 2.81 -47.13 25.67
N VAL A 8 1.98 -46.09 25.68
CA VAL A 8 1.77 -45.21 24.52
C VAL A 8 2.72 -44.03 24.63
N GLY A 9 3.69 -43.95 23.71
CA GLY A 9 4.61 -42.83 23.57
C GLY A 9 3.90 -41.58 23.08
N LEU A 10 4.05 -40.48 23.82
CA LEU A 10 3.54 -39.15 23.48
C LEU A 10 4.56 -38.45 22.55
N MET A 11 4.30 -38.44 21.24
CA MET A 11 5.00 -37.54 20.31
C MET A 11 4.45 -36.12 20.46
N VAL A 12 5.27 -35.21 20.98
CA VAL A 12 4.99 -33.78 20.99
C VAL A 12 5.33 -33.22 19.62
N ALA A 13 4.31 -33.00 18.79
CA ALA A 13 4.44 -32.25 17.55
C ALA A 13 4.58 -30.75 17.89
N LEU A 14 5.73 -30.16 17.56
CA LEU A 14 5.95 -28.72 17.53
C LEU A 14 5.13 -28.13 16.37
N GLY A 15 3.87 -27.81 16.65
CA GLY A 15 3.02 -27.03 15.75
C GLY A 15 3.55 -25.61 15.62
N GLY A 16 4.00 -25.24 14.43
CA GLY A 16 4.28 -23.85 14.08
C GLY A 16 3.03 -23.01 14.31
N LEU A 17 3.15 -21.96 15.11
CA LEU A 17 2.07 -21.01 15.35
C LEU A 17 1.68 -20.39 14.00
N PRO A 18 0.41 -20.51 13.56
CA PRO A 18 -0.05 -19.70 12.44
C PRO A 18 0.10 -18.24 12.85
N VAL A 19 0.76 -17.45 12.00
CA VAL A 19 0.77 -16.00 12.13
C VAL A 19 -0.68 -15.54 11.93
N THR A 20 -1.41 -15.42 13.04
CA THR A 20 -2.77 -14.90 13.03
C THR A 20 -2.68 -13.40 12.75
N LEU A 21 -2.91 -13.02 11.51
CA LEU A 21 -3.12 -11.62 11.16
C LEU A 21 -4.28 -11.08 12.02
N PRO A 22 -4.12 -9.92 12.69
CA PRO A 22 -5.17 -9.35 13.51
C PRO A 22 -6.43 -9.05 12.67
N PRO A 23 -7.64 -9.20 13.26
CA PRO A 23 -8.89 -9.13 12.50
C PRO A 23 -9.22 -7.70 12.01
N PRO A 24 -9.85 -7.57 10.82
CA PRO A 24 -10.09 -6.31 10.08
C PRO A 24 -10.95 -5.34 10.87
N LEU A 25 -10.68 -4.03 10.75
CA LEU A 25 -11.46 -2.90 11.29
C LEU A 25 -12.17 -2.10 10.17
N CYS A 26 -12.62 -2.75 9.10
CA CYS A 26 -14.07 -2.85 8.88
C CYS A 26 -14.69 -3.98 9.73
N ARG A 27 -14.68 -3.88 11.08
CA ARG A 27 -15.03 -4.97 12.04
C ARG A 27 -16.52 -5.35 11.99
N GLY A 28 -16.95 -5.98 10.91
CA GLY A 28 -18.19 -6.74 10.81
C GLY A 28 -17.84 -8.20 10.53
N ARG A 29 -18.41 -9.10 11.31
CA ARG A 29 -18.31 -10.55 11.06
C ARG A 29 -18.57 -10.85 9.59
N VAL A 30 -17.59 -11.50 8.95
CA VAL A 30 -17.68 -12.10 7.61
C VAL A 30 -17.93 -11.04 6.51
N VAL A 31 -16.86 -10.58 5.84
CA VAL A 31 -17.05 -10.22 4.42
C VAL A 31 -17.37 -11.54 3.74
N GLY A 32 -18.67 -11.82 3.59
CA GLY A 32 -19.22 -13.11 3.17
C GLY A 32 -18.40 -13.69 2.03
N GLN A 33 -17.84 -14.89 2.25
CA GLN A 33 -17.09 -15.66 1.26
C GLN A 33 -15.70 -15.15 0.85
N TYR A 34 -15.14 -14.10 1.46
CA TYR A 34 -13.79 -13.63 1.10
C TYR A 34 -12.74 -14.76 1.19
N ASP A 35 -12.15 -15.10 0.05
CA ASP A 35 -11.06 -16.06 -0.09
C ASP A 35 -9.78 -15.35 -0.57
N PRO A 36 -8.76 -15.17 0.30
CA PRO A 36 -7.51 -14.49 -0.07
C PRO A 36 -6.71 -15.25 -1.14
N LYS A 37 -7.00 -16.53 -1.41
CA LYS A 37 -6.35 -17.28 -2.49
C LYS A 37 -6.78 -16.79 -3.87
N LEU A 38 -7.89 -16.06 -3.95
CA LEU A 38 -8.44 -15.49 -5.18
C LEU A 38 -8.09 -14.01 -5.35
N ASP A 39 -7.17 -13.48 -4.54
CA ASP A 39 -6.64 -12.13 -4.72
C ASP A 39 -5.89 -12.04 -6.04
N GLY A 40 -6.39 -11.18 -6.92
CA GLY A 40 -5.88 -10.96 -8.26
C GLY A 40 -5.31 -9.56 -8.45
N THR A 41 -4.79 -9.34 -9.65
CA THR A 41 -4.24 -8.05 -10.08
C THR A 41 -5.34 -6.99 -10.10
N PRO A 42 -5.15 -5.85 -9.41
CA PRO A 42 -6.06 -4.72 -9.49
C PRO A 42 -6.22 -4.18 -10.91
N SER A 43 -7.40 -3.65 -11.19
CA SER A 43 -7.64 -2.89 -12.42
C SER A 43 -6.78 -1.62 -12.47
N LYS A 44 -6.37 -1.21 -13.67
CA LYS A 44 -5.62 0.04 -13.90
C LYS A 44 -6.31 1.26 -13.28
N ARG A 45 -7.64 1.26 -13.30
CA ARG A 45 -8.46 2.30 -12.69
C ARG A 45 -8.31 2.33 -11.17
N ALA A 46 -8.48 1.19 -10.50
CA ALA A 46 -8.35 1.12 -9.05
C ALA A 46 -6.95 1.54 -8.58
N ILE A 47 -5.91 1.15 -9.34
CA ILE A 47 -4.53 1.60 -9.12
C ILE A 47 -4.43 3.12 -9.22
N ALA A 48 -4.93 3.71 -10.30
CA ALA A 48 -4.85 5.16 -10.50
C ALA A 48 -5.61 5.94 -9.41
N GLU A 49 -6.79 5.45 -9.00
CA GLU A 49 -7.60 6.08 -7.97
C GLU A 49 -6.96 5.98 -6.57
N ILE A 50 -6.46 4.80 -6.19
CA ILE A 50 -5.71 4.62 -4.93
C ILE A 50 -4.45 5.48 -4.93
N GLN A 51 -3.70 5.50 -6.03
CA GLN A 51 -2.47 6.29 -6.10
C GLN A 51 -2.76 7.78 -5.94
N ALA A 52 -3.78 8.29 -6.61
CA ALA A 52 -4.20 9.69 -6.45
C ALA A 52 -4.65 10.01 -5.01
N ALA A 53 -5.29 9.06 -4.32
CA ALA A 53 -5.63 9.23 -2.90
C ALA A 53 -4.39 9.25 -2.00
N TYR A 54 -3.40 8.38 -2.25
CA TYR A 54 -2.12 8.41 -1.53
C TYR A 54 -1.32 9.68 -1.76
N ASP A 55 -1.21 10.13 -3.02
CA ASP A 55 -0.49 11.36 -3.35
C ASP A 55 -1.13 12.58 -2.66
N ALA A 56 -2.46 12.59 -2.57
CA ALA A 56 -3.23 13.60 -1.87
C ALA A 56 -3.02 13.57 -0.34
N LEU A 57 -3.02 12.39 0.28
CA LEU A 57 -3.01 12.27 1.74
C LEU A 57 -1.60 12.16 2.34
N CYS A 58 -0.66 11.62 1.59
CA CYS A 58 0.70 11.29 2.02
C CYS A 58 1.76 11.73 0.99
N PRO A 59 1.88 13.04 0.71
CA PRO A 59 2.80 13.55 -0.31
C PRO A 59 4.29 13.34 0.02
N LYS A 60 4.62 13.04 1.29
CA LYS A 60 5.97 12.72 1.76
C LYS A 60 6.33 11.24 1.61
N GLN A 61 5.35 10.37 1.37
CA GLN A 61 5.54 8.93 1.17
C GLN A 61 6.16 8.22 2.40
N ASP A 62 5.85 8.71 3.60
CA ASP A 62 6.32 8.20 4.89
C ASP A 62 5.19 7.61 5.76
N CYS A 63 4.01 7.42 5.18
CA CYS A 63 2.80 6.90 5.84
C CYS A 63 2.69 5.36 5.84
N GLY A 64 3.74 4.63 5.45
CA GLY A 64 3.71 3.18 5.41
C GLY A 64 3.58 2.61 4.00
N ARG A 65 3.21 1.33 3.91
CA ARG A 65 3.15 0.57 2.66
C ARG A 65 1.76 -0.03 2.47
N GLY A 66 1.20 0.12 1.28
CA GLY A 66 -0.09 -0.46 0.92
C GLY A 66 0.00 -1.43 -0.25
N GLN A 67 -0.78 -2.50 -0.16
CA GLN A 67 -1.05 -3.42 -1.25
C GLN A 67 -2.53 -3.36 -1.58
N ILE A 68 -2.88 -3.36 -2.86
CA ILE A 68 -4.25 -3.43 -3.34
C ILE A 68 -4.46 -4.75 -4.09
N TYR A 69 -5.63 -5.38 -3.89
CA TYR A 69 -6.03 -6.59 -4.59
C TYR A 69 -7.46 -6.47 -5.11
N GLU A 70 -7.70 -7.01 -6.29
CA GLU A 70 -9.05 -7.30 -6.77
C GLU A 70 -9.44 -8.69 -6.32
N ASN A 71 -10.63 -8.86 -5.73
CA ASN A 71 -11.10 -10.18 -5.34
C ASN A 71 -12.61 -10.34 -5.61
N PRO A 72 -13.01 -11.33 -6.42
CA PRO A 72 -14.41 -11.53 -6.78
C PRO A 72 -15.29 -11.98 -5.61
N THR A 73 -14.70 -12.54 -4.56
CA THR A 73 -15.42 -13.02 -3.38
C THR A 73 -15.72 -11.95 -2.34
N MET A 74 -15.25 -10.71 -2.55
CA MET A 74 -15.57 -9.58 -1.66
C MET A 74 -17.04 -9.13 -1.73
N GLY A 75 -17.82 -9.63 -2.69
CA GLY A 75 -19.19 -9.19 -2.92
C GLY A 75 -19.25 -7.73 -3.37
N MET A 76 -20.31 -6.99 -3.02
CA MET A 76 -20.44 -5.57 -3.35
C MET A 76 -19.71 -4.67 -2.34
N ASN A 77 -18.39 -4.89 -2.18
CA ASN A 77 -17.64 -4.24 -1.10
C ASN A 77 -16.17 -3.93 -1.45
N ALA A 78 -15.57 -3.08 -0.62
CA ALA A 78 -14.14 -2.86 -0.47
C ALA A 78 -13.78 -2.88 1.02
N ALA A 79 -12.57 -3.30 1.37
CA ALA A 79 -12.14 -3.32 2.76
C ALA A 79 -10.64 -3.13 2.91
N THR A 80 -10.28 -2.67 4.10
CA THR A 80 -8.90 -2.37 4.47
C THR A 80 -8.49 -3.12 5.73
N TRP A 81 -7.34 -3.81 5.66
CA TRP A 81 -6.68 -4.45 6.80
C TRP A 81 -5.36 -3.74 7.08
N VAL A 82 -5.17 -3.29 8.32
CA VAL A 82 -3.96 -2.60 8.74
C VAL A 82 -3.19 -3.40 9.78
N SER A 83 -1.86 -3.37 9.70
CA SER A 83 -0.93 -3.85 10.73
C SER A 83 0.14 -2.79 11.00
N GLY A 84 0.73 -2.78 12.21
CA GLY A 84 1.70 -1.76 12.63
C GLY A 84 1.07 -0.39 12.93
N LEU A 85 0.03 -0.35 13.78
CA LEU A 85 -0.68 0.89 14.15
C LEU A 85 0.24 1.92 14.83
N GLY A 86 0.15 3.18 14.43
CA GLY A 86 0.91 4.30 15.01
C GLY A 86 2.41 4.26 14.72
N GLN A 87 2.84 3.46 13.74
CA GLN A 87 4.24 3.26 13.41
C GLN A 87 4.66 3.94 12.11
N GLY A 88 3.86 4.89 11.60
CA GLY A 88 4.19 5.69 10.41
C GLY A 88 4.64 4.83 9.23
N ASN A 89 5.93 4.89 8.90
CA ASN A 89 6.54 4.18 7.79
C ASN A 89 6.52 2.64 7.90
N MET A 90 6.29 2.08 9.09
CA MET A 90 6.19 0.63 9.30
C MET A 90 4.75 0.11 9.20
N THR A 91 3.76 1.01 9.09
CA THR A 91 2.37 0.60 8.90
C THR A 91 2.21 -0.11 7.56
N GLN A 92 1.59 -1.29 7.58
CA GLN A 92 1.30 -2.06 6.38
C GLN A 92 -0.20 -2.18 6.22
N VAL A 93 -0.68 -1.95 5.01
CA VAL A 93 -2.10 -2.06 4.67
C VAL A 93 -2.32 -3.01 3.50
N ARG A 94 -3.39 -3.80 3.59
CA ARG A 94 -3.99 -4.55 2.48
C ARG A 94 -5.34 -3.94 2.20
N ILE A 95 -5.58 -3.52 0.97
CA ILE A 95 -6.88 -3.03 0.49
C ILE A 95 -7.40 -4.05 -0.51
N VAL A 96 -8.61 -4.56 -0.32
CA VAL A 96 -9.22 -5.54 -1.23
C VAL A 96 -10.57 -5.02 -1.67
N TYR A 97 -10.87 -5.12 -2.96
CA TYR A 97 -12.13 -4.64 -3.52
C TYR A 97 -12.70 -5.62 -4.56
N SER A 98 -14.00 -5.50 -4.80
CA SER A 98 -14.66 -6.16 -5.93
C SER A 98 -14.74 -5.25 -7.15
N LYS A 99 -14.30 -5.74 -8.32
CA LYS A 99 -14.42 -4.98 -9.57
C LYS A 99 -15.86 -4.69 -9.97
N GLN A 100 -16.76 -5.66 -9.74
CA GLN A 100 -18.18 -5.46 -10.00
C GLN A 100 -18.73 -4.31 -9.16
N PHE A 101 -18.30 -4.22 -7.90
CA PHE A 101 -18.69 -3.14 -7.01
C PHE A 101 -18.22 -1.77 -7.49
N LEU A 102 -16.93 -1.60 -7.79
CA LEU A 102 -16.43 -0.30 -8.27
C LEU A 102 -17.07 0.12 -9.60
N ASN A 103 -17.30 -0.83 -10.52
CA ASN A 103 -18.01 -0.55 -11.75
C ASN A 103 -19.44 -0.08 -11.47
N ALA A 104 -20.20 -0.81 -10.65
CA ALA A 104 -21.57 -0.46 -10.30
C ALA A 104 -21.69 0.93 -9.65
N LEU A 105 -20.78 1.31 -8.77
CA LEU A 105 -20.74 2.66 -8.18
C LEU A 105 -20.57 3.73 -9.26
N SER A 106 -19.69 3.46 -10.21
CA SER A 106 -19.35 4.41 -11.27
C SER A 106 -20.48 4.59 -12.26
N ASP A 107 -21.13 3.48 -12.61
CA ASP A 107 -22.26 3.47 -13.52
C ASP A 107 -23.49 4.14 -12.86
N SER A 108 -23.67 3.94 -11.55
CA SER A 108 -24.83 4.47 -10.82
C SER A 108 -24.69 5.94 -10.42
N PHE A 109 -23.48 6.37 -10.06
CA PHE A 109 -23.26 7.69 -9.47
C PHE A 109 -22.34 8.60 -10.30
N GLY A 110 -21.62 8.06 -11.28
CA GLY A 110 -20.75 8.84 -12.16
C GLY A 110 -19.32 9.04 -11.65
N PRO A 111 -18.56 9.96 -12.27
CA PRO A 111 -17.17 10.24 -11.90
C PRO A 111 -17.00 10.59 -10.43
N GLY A 112 -15.89 10.16 -9.82
CA GLY A 112 -15.59 10.40 -8.41
C GLY A 112 -16.19 9.39 -7.44
N ALA A 113 -17.21 8.62 -7.85
CA ALA A 113 -17.90 7.65 -7.00
C ALA A 113 -16.96 6.55 -6.43
N SER A 114 -16.30 5.80 -7.31
CA SER A 114 -15.33 4.76 -6.90
C SER A 114 -14.11 5.35 -6.20
N PHE A 115 -13.65 6.53 -6.65
CA PHE A 115 -12.54 7.23 -6.02
C PHE A 115 -12.87 7.58 -4.56
N GLY A 116 -14.09 8.04 -4.27
CA GLY A 116 -14.52 8.32 -2.89
C GLY A 116 -14.46 7.10 -1.99
N VAL A 117 -14.91 5.94 -2.48
CA VAL A 117 -14.85 4.67 -1.74
C VAL A 117 -13.40 4.19 -1.54
N LEU A 118 -12.58 4.20 -2.59
CA LEU A 118 -11.18 3.82 -2.45
C LEU A 118 -10.39 4.81 -1.58
N ALA A 119 -10.73 6.10 -1.62
CA ALA A 119 -10.14 7.10 -0.74
C ALA A 119 -10.54 6.91 0.73
N HIS A 120 -11.74 6.37 1.00
CA HIS A 120 -12.14 5.94 2.34
C HIS A 120 -11.27 4.77 2.83
N GLU A 121 -11.02 3.78 1.98
CA GLU A 121 -10.10 2.67 2.29
C GLU A 121 -8.67 3.17 2.58
N VAL A 122 -8.15 4.12 1.77
CA VAL A 122 -6.87 4.78 2.07
C VAL A 122 -6.97 5.61 3.36
N GLY A 123 -8.13 6.19 3.67
CA GLY A 123 -8.39 6.88 4.93
C GLY A 123 -8.19 6.00 6.16
N HIS A 124 -8.62 4.74 6.13
CA HIS A 124 -8.33 3.76 7.18
C HIS A 124 -6.82 3.54 7.35
N HIS A 125 -6.06 3.47 6.25
CA HIS A 125 -4.61 3.40 6.34
C HIS A 125 -4.02 4.65 7.00
N MET A 126 -4.41 5.85 6.56
CA MET A 126 -3.82 7.09 7.09
C MET A 126 -4.10 7.28 8.57
N THR A 127 -5.32 7.00 9.00
CA THR A 127 -5.70 7.14 10.41
C THR A 127 -4.92 6.16 11.29
N ALA A 128 -4.67 4.95 10.79
CA ALA A 128 -3.84 3.96 11.46
C ALA A 128 -2.34 4.31 11.46
N ALA A 129 -1.79 4.77 10.34
CA ALA A 129 -0.37 5.05 10.18
C ALA A 129 0.08 6.27 10.97
N LEU A 130 -0.71 7.34 10.90
CA LEU A 130 -0.43 8.61 11.54
C LEU A 130 -0.92 8.65 13.00
N GLY A 131 -1.52 7.56 13.48
CA GLY A 131 -2.10 7.48 14.82
C GLY A 131 -3.10 8.61 15.09
N MET A 132 -3.84 9.03 14.05
CA MET A 132 -4.66 10.25 14.11
C MET A 132 -5.75 10.11 15.17
N ARG A 133 -5.49 10.76 16.30
CA ARG A 133 -6.50 11.35 17.18
C ARG A 133 -6.34 12.86 17.02
N THR A 134 -7.04 13.47 16.06
CA THR A 134 -6.99 14.92 15.87
C THR A 134 -7.51 15.61 17.15
N PRO A 135 -6.75 16.55 17.75
CA PRO A 135 -7.25 17.32 18.89
C PRO A 135 -8.52 18.09 18.51
N GLY A 136 -9.63 17.83 19.18
CA GLY A 136 -10.94 18.44 18.91
C GLY A 136 -11.96 17.52 18.22
N GLU A 137 -11.54 16.34 17.73
CA GLU A 137 -12.41 15.36 17.03
C GLU A 137 -12.50 14.02 17.79
N ASN A 138 -12.36 14.07 19.12
CA ASN A 138 -12.30 12.90 20.02
C ASN A 138 -13.54 11.98 19.95
N ASN A 139 -14.65 12.44 19.35
CA ASN A 139 -15.91 11.71 19.25
C ASN A 139 -16.10 10.97 17.91
N TRP A 140 -15.20 11.15 16.94
CA TRP A 140 -15.29 10.40 15.68
C TRP A 140 -14.75 8.99 15.87
N ASN A 141 -15.52 8.00 15.41
CA ASN A 141 -15.05 6.63 15.26
C ASN A 141 -14.13 6.51 14.03
N GLU A 142 -13.55 5.34 13.82
CA GLU A 142 -12.60 5.09 12.73
C GLU A 142 -13.20 5.34 11.35
N GLU A 143 -14.46 4.93 11.14
CA GLU A 143 -15.21 5.16 9.90
C GLU A 143 -15.38 6.65 9.57
N LEU A 144 -15.75 7.48 10.55
CA LEU A 144 -15.87 8.94 10.33
C LEU A 144 -14.50 9.58 10.08
N ARG A 145 -13.43 9.08 10.69
CA ARG A 145 -12.07 9.57 10.38
C ARG A 145 -11.67 9.16 8.96
N ALA A 146 -11.98 7.95 8.52
CA ALA A 146 -11.77 7.51 7.15
C ALA A 146 -12.57 8.33 6.13
N ASP A 147 -13.83 8.68 6.46
CA ASP A 147 -14.66 9.60 5.67
C ASP A 147 -14.07 11.00 5.55
N PHE A 148 -13.56 11.55 6.66
CA PHE A 148 -12.88 12.84 6.64
C PHE A 148 -11.65 12.79 5.72
N MET A 149 -10.86 11.71 5.83
CA MET A 149 -9.70 11.51 4.97
C MET A 149 -10.08 11.30 3.50
N ALA A 150 -11.19 10.62 3.21
CA ALA A 150 -11.73 10.52 1.85
C ALA A 150 -12.09 11.90 1.27
N GLY A 151 -12.76 12.73 2.08
CA GLY A 151 -13.00 14.14 1.79
C GLY A 151 -11.70 14.88 1.48
N CYS A 152 -10.70 14.75 2.35
CA CYS A 152 -9.40 15.37 2.16
C CYS A 152 -8.69 14.94 0.88
N ALA A 153 -8.77 13.65 0.53
CA ALA A 153 -8.23 13.12 -0.72
C ALA A 153 -8.92 13.74 -1.94
N LEU A 154 -10.26 13.79 -1.95
CA LEU A 154 -11.03 14.46 -3.01
C LEU A 154 -10.60 15.92 -3.16
N GLY A 155 -10.47 16.65 -2.04
CA GLY A 155 -10.11 18.07 -2.04
C GLY A 155 -8.70 18.33 -2.55
N ARG A 156 -7.72 17.54 -2.11
CA ARG A 156 -6.31 17.70 -2.51
C ARG A 156 -6.01 17.14 -3.90
N ALA A 157 -6.76 16.15 -4.36
CA ALA A 157 -6.69 15.65 -5.74
C ALA A 157 -7.37 16.59 -6.75
N GLY A 158 -7.90 17.74 -6.32
CA GLY A 158 -8.51 18.72 -7.20
C GLY A 158 -9.84 18.27 -7.80
N ARG A 159 -10.54 17.33 -7.16
CA ARG A 159 -11.82 16.80 -7.63
C ARG A 159 -12.88 17.89 -7.61
N THR A 160 -13.78 17.83 -8.57
CA THR A 160 -14.85 18.82 -8.72
C THR A 160 -15.90 18.67 -7.60
N PRO A 161 -16.69 19.71 -7.32
CA PRO A 161 -17.84 19.58 -6.42
C PRO A 161 -18.83 18.50 -6.86
N GLU A 162 -18.99 18.27 -8.16
CA GLU A 162 -19.85 17.19 -8.68
C GLU A 162 -19.28 15.81 -8.32
N GLU A 163 -17.97 15.60 -8.50
CA GLU A 163 -17.31 14.35 -8.09
C GLU A 163 -17.40 14.12 -6.57
N LEU A 164 -17.41 15.19 -5.76
CA LEU A 164 -17.70 15.09 -4.32
C LEU A 164 -19.14 14.61 -4.07
N GLU A 165 -20.15 15.17 -4.75
CA GLU A 165 -21.54 14.71 -4.60
C GLU A 165 -21.70 13.23 -4.99
N ASN A 166 -21.04 12.82 -6.07
CA ASN A 166 -21.07 11.43 -6.54
C ASN A 166 -20.37 10.49 -5.54
N ALA A 167 -19.24 10.90 -4.98
CA ALA A 167 -18.56 10.18 -3.90
C ALA A 167 -19.43 10.06 -2.64
N LEU A 168 -20.13 11.13 -2.26
CA LEU A 168 -21.07 11.12 -1.13
C LEU A 168 -22.20 10.11 -1.35
N ARG A 169 -22.83 10.10 -2.54
CA ARG A 169 -23.87 9.12 -2.88
C ARG A 169 -23.33 7.69 -2.88
N ALA A 170 -22.12 7.49 -3.39
CA ALA A 170 -21.45 6.19 -3.38
C ALA A 170 -21.23 5.70 -1.94
N LEU A 171 -20.60 6.52 -1.08
CA LEU A 171 -20.38 6.18 0.33
C LEU A 171 -21.70 5.95 1.08
N ALA A 172 -22.77 6.68 0.73
CA ALA A 172 -24.12 6.45 1.26
C ALA A 172 -24.67 5.06 0.94
N SER A 173 -24.45 4.61 -0.30
CA SER A 173 -25.03 3.36 -0.82
C SER A 173 -24.42 2.10 -0.18
N VAL A 174 -23.28 2.25 0.50
CA VAL A 174 -22.54 1.18 1.17
C VAL A 174 -22.94 1.07 2.66
N ALA A 175 -24.10 1.61 3.04
CA ALA A 175 -24.56 1.55 4.43
C ALA A 175 -24.79 0.10 4.90
N THR A 176 -23.87 -0.40 5.72
CA THR A 176 -24.01 -1.65 6.48
C THR A 176 -24.18 -1.33 7.97
N ALA A 177 -24.54 -2.32 8.78
CA ALA A 177 -24.65 -2.19 10.24
C ALA A 177 -23.36 -1.67 10.93
N SER A 178 -22.23 -1.70 10.22
CA SER A 178 -20.92 -1.23 10.70
C SER A 178 -20.58 0.20 10.27
N HIS A 179 -21.36 0.85 9.40
CA HIS A 179 -21.13 2.23 8.99
C HIS A 179 -22.10 3.20 9.71
N PRO A 180 -21.63 4.36 10.17
CA PRO A 180 -22.48 5.43 10.71
C PRO A 180 -23.59 5.82 9.73
N SER A 181 -24.69 6.35 10.25
CA SER A 181 -25.79 6.81 9.38
C SER A 181 -25.29 7.85 8.38
N PHE A 182 -25.91 7.88 7.21
CA PHE A 182 -25.55 8.84 6.16
C PHE A 182 -25.56 10.30 6.65
N SER A 183 -26.48 10.63 7.56
CA SER A 183 -26.55 11.96 8.21
C SER A 183 -25.29 12.35 8.99
N GLN A 184 -24.51 11.37 9.47
CA GLN A 184 -23.25 11.60 10.17
C GLN A 184 -22.06 11.67 9.20
N ARG A 185 -22.08 10.89 8.11
CA ARG A 185 -20.96 10.80 7.15
C ARG A 185 -20.84 12.02 6.24
N VAL A 186 -21.95 12.49 5.68
CA VAL A 186 -21.97 13.63 4.74
C VAL A 186 -21.25 14.87 5.27
N PRO A 187 -21.58 15.41 6.47
CA PRO A 187 -20.91 16.60 6.95
C PRO A 187 -19.40 16.40 7.16
N VAL A 188 -18.97 15.17 7.49
CA VAL A 188 -17.57 14.84 7.75
C VAL A 188 -16.75 14.78 6.45
N VAL A 189 -17.27 14.12 5.41
CA VAL A 189 -16.62 14.09 4.09
C VAL A 189 -16.53 15.50 3.50
N ARG A 190 -17.62 16.29 3.59
CA ARG A 190 -17.61 17.70 3.11
C ARG A 190 -16.59 18.55 3.85
N LYS A 191 -16.52 18.41 5.18
CA LYS A 191 -15.53 19.10 6.00
C LYS A 191 -14.11 18.77 5.55
N GLY A 192 -13.78 17.49 5.36
CA GLY A 192 -12.48 17.06 4.84
C GLY A 192 -12.16 17.66 3.47
N PHE A 193 -13.12 17.64 2.54
CA PHE A 193 -12.96 18.24 1.22
C PHE A 193 -12.62 19.72 1.27
N GLU A 194 -13.37 20.49 2.04
CA GLU A 194 -13.17 21.94 2.15
C GLU A 194 -11.86 22.31 2.86
N ASP A 195 -11.55 21.65 3.97
CA ASP A 195 -10.36 21.93 4.77
C ASP A 195 -9.07 21.65 4.01
N CYS A 196 -9.02 20.50 3.32
CA CYS A 196 -7.82 20.04 2.66
C CYS A 196 -7.65 20.62 1.24
N ARG A 197 -8.73 20.99 0.55
CA ARG A 197 -8.64 21.70 -0.75
C ARG A 197 -7.97 23.07 -0.62
N LYS A 198 -8.27 23.81 0.46
CA LYS A 198 -7.64 25.10 0.75
C LYS A 198 -6.11 24.96 0.94
N GLN A 199 -5.67 23.85 1.53
CA GLN A 199 -4.25 23.56 1.75
C GLN A 199 -3.53 23.17 0.45
N ALA A 200 -4.17 22.43 -0.45
CA ALA A 200 -3.61 22.06 -1.75
C ALA A 200 -3.34 23.28 -2.65
N ASN A 201 -4.28 24.24 -2.67
CA ASN A 201 -4.13 25.48 -3.42
C ASN A 201 -2.96 26.36 -2.93
N ALA A 202 -2.47 26.13 -1.71
CA ALA A 202 -1.31 26.81 -1.15
C ALA A 202 0.04 26.08 -1.44
N ALA A 203 0.01 24.83 -1.92
CA ALA A 203 1.18 23.95 -2.04
C ALA A 203 1.24 23.25 -3.41
N SER A 204 1.31 24.01 -4.51
CA SER A 204 1.49 23.43 -5.84
C SER A 204 2.97 23.10 -6.12
N ARG A 205 3.33 21.80 -6.06
CA ARG A 205 4.46 21.22 -6.81
C ARG A 205 4.05 19.84 -7.32
N VAL A 206 4.05 19.67 -8.64
CA VAL A 206 3.84 18.39 -9.33
C VAL A 206 4.98 17.44 -9.00
N LYS A 207 4.66 16.23 -8.53
CA LYS A 207 5.61 15.12 -8.35
C LYS A 207 5.15 13.92 -9.19
N PRO A 208 6.10 13.11 -9.71
CA PRO A 208 5.78 11.94 -10.52
C PRO A 208 5.07 10.84 -9.71
N PRO A 209 4.29 9.97 -10.37
CA PRO A 209 3.53 8.91 -9.70
C PRO A 209 4.47 7.93 -8.99
N PHE A 210 4.10 7.52 -7.77
CA PHE A 210 4.82 6.52 -7.00
C PHE A 210 4.28 5.11 -7.26
N GLY A 211 5.19 4.14 -7.21
CA GLY A 211 4.89 2.72 -7.29
C GLY A 211 4.29 2.19 -5.99
N LEU A 212 3.04 1.74 -6.08
CA LEU A 212 2.71 0.42 -5.52
C LEU A 212 3.84 -0.54 -5.92
N GLY A 213 4.33 -1.36 -4.99
CA GLY A 213 5.34 -2.37 -5.30
C GLY A 213 4.99 -3.04 -6.63
N GLU A 214 5.94 -2.97 -7.56
CA GLU A 214 6.02 -3.70 -8.82
C GLU A 214 4.72 -4.43 -9.20
N LEU A 215 3.97 -3.84 -10.13
CA LEU A 215 3.09 -4.61 -11.00
C LEU A 215 3.92 -5.77 -11.54
N LEU A 216 3.56 -7.02 -11.20
CA LEU A 216 3.96 -8.16 -12.01
C LEU A 216 3.36 -7.91 -13.40
N GLY A 217 4.17 -7.29 -14.26
CA GLY A 217 3.79 -6.80 -15.57
C GLY A 217 4.26 -5.38 -15.89
N GLU A 218 5.49 -5.01 -15.52
CA GLU A 218 6.49 -4.31 -16.36
C GLU A 218 7.55 -3.65 -15.47
N THR A 219 8.68 -4.33 -15.27
CA THR A 219 9.87 -3.72 -14.67
C THR A 219 10.48 -2.73 -15.65
N ARG A 220 10.38 -1.43 -15.35
CA ARG A 220 11.36 -0.48 -15.88
C ARG A 220 12.69 -0.75 -15.19
N THR A 221 13.62 -1.38 -15.91
CA THR A 221 14.98 -1.71 -15.43
C THR A 221 15.97 -0.55 -15.57
N ASP A 222 15.51 0.61 -16.07
CA ASP A 222 16.36 1.76 -16.34
C ASP A 222 17.07 2.27 -15.07
N GLY A 223 18.37 1.99 -14.92
CA GLY A 223 19.21 2.54 -13.86
C GLY A 223 19.34 1.69 -12.59
N CYS A 224 18.74 0.50 -12.54
CA CYS A 224 18.85 -0.40 -11.38
C CYS A 224 20.11 -1.28 -11.39
N TRP A 225 20.66 -1.57 -12.59
CA TRP A 225 21.79 -2.47 -12.72
C TRP A 225 23.07 -1.82 -12.20
N ARG A 226 23.73 -2.46 -11.23
CA ARG A 226 24.99 -2.02 -10.60
C ARG A 226 25.86 -3.21 -10.24
N TYR A 227 27.15 -2.98 -10.00
CA TYR A 227 28.02 -3.98 -9.38
C TYR A 227 28.95 -3.33 -8.37
N TRP A 228 29.54 -4.18 -7.54
CA TRP A 228 30.52 -3.78 -6.54
C TRP A 228 31.92 -4.20 -6.96
N TYR A 229 32.89 -3.34 -6.67
CA TYR A 229 34.28 -3.57 -7.02
C TYR A 229 35.22 -3.08 -5.92
N ARG A 230 36.46 -3.54 -5.96
CA ARG A 230 37.55 -3.09 -5.08
C ARG A 230 38.71 -2.67 -5.98
N LEU A 231 39.42 -1.60 -5.62
CA LEU A 231 40.61 -1.21 -6.37
C LEU A 231 41.76 -2.17 -6.07
N MET A 232 42.58 -2.45 -7.07
CA MET A 232 43.75 -3.31 -6.90
C MET A 232 44.76 -2.71 -5.92
N GLU A 233 44.94 -1.38 -5.95
CA GLU A 233 45.80 -0.65 -5.02
C GLU A 233 45.34 -0.85 -3.57
N ASP A 234 44.04 -0.77 -3.31
CA ASP A 234 43.49 -1.03 -1.98
C ASP A 234 43.78 -2.48 -1.53
N GLN A 235 43.60 -3.45 -2.43
CA GLN A 235 43.89 -4.86 -2.13
C GLN A 235 45.38 -5.13 -1.88
N SER A 236 46.29 -4.44 -2.56
CA SER A 236 47.73 -4.60 -2.33
C SER A 236 48.17 -4.00 -0.99
N HIS A 237 47.48 -2.95 -0.51
CA HIS A 237 47.82 -2.30 0.75
C HIS A 237 47.26 -3.02 1.98
N VAL A 238 45.98 -3.44 1.94
CA VAL A 238 45.29 -3.98 3.12
C VAL A 238 44.81 -5.42 2.96
N GLY A 239 45.02 -6.03 1.79
CA GLY A 239 44.57 -7.39 1.49
C GLY A 239 43.15 -7.48 0.90
N PRO A 240 42.80 -8.63 0.28
CA PRO A 240 41.60 -8.77 -0.55
C PRO A 240 40.28 -8.68 0.24
N VAL A 241 40.30 -9.03 1.53
CA VAL A 241 39.11 -9.01 2.40
C VAL A 241 38.90 -7.63 3.02
N ALA A 242 39.98 -6.92 3.39
CA ALA A 242 39.91 -5.65 4.11
C ALA A 242 39.84 -4.41 3.19
N ALA A 243 40.19 -4.53 1.91
CA ALA A 243 40.06 -3.42 0.94
C ALA A 243 38.62 -2.91 0.86
N PRO A 244 38.33 -1.60 0.85
CA PRO A 244 36.94 -1.11 0.87
C PRO A 244 36.17 -1.47 -0.41
N ARG A 245 34.88 -1.83 -0.25
CA ARG A 245 33.97 -2.13 -1.37
C ARG A 245 33.37 -0.83 -1.92
N ARG A 246 33.43 -0.62 -3.24
CA ARG A 246 32.89 0.55 -3.94
C ARG A 246 31.76 0.14 -4.87
N ARG A 247 30.78 1.02 -5.04
CA ARG A 247 29.58 0.81 -5.88
C ARG A 247 29.67 1.62 -7.16
N THR A 248 29.24 1.06 -8.29
CA THR A 248 29.12 1.81 -9.55
C THR A 248 27.87 2.69 -9.60
N ARG A 249 27.81 3.60 -10.58
CA ARG A 249 26.55 4.23 -11.00
C ARG A 249 25.59 3.18 -11.56
N GLY A 250 24.30 3.53 -11.61
CA GLY A 250 23.26 2.71 -12.24
C GLY A 250 23.37 2.67 -13.76
N PHE A 251 23.06 1.51 -14.35
CA PHE A 251 22.97 1.27 -15.78
C PHE A 251 21.53 0.97 -16.20
N GLY A 252 21.19 1.32 -17.44
CA GLY A 252 19.84 1.15 -17.99
C GLY A 252 19.40 -0.31 -18.10
N ASP A 253 20.36 -1.21 -18.27
CA ASP A 253 20.14 -2.63 -18.54
C ASP A 253 21.36 -3.46 -18.07
N GLU A 254 21.15 -4.77 -17.92
CA GLU A 254 22.19 -5.71 -17.48
C GLU A 254 23.36 -5.77 -18.46
N ALA A 255 23.09 -5.70 -19.77
CA ALA A 255 24.10 -5.83 -20.79
C ALA A 255 25.07 -4.64 -20.79
N SER A 256 24.56 -3.41 -20.61
CA SER A 256 25.38 -2.21 -20.48
C SER A 256 26.17 -2.18 -19.16
N CYS A 257 25.60 -2.73 -18.08
CA CYS A 257 26.31 -2.96 -16.83
C CYS A 257 27.47 -3.96 -17.01
N GLU A 258 27.21 -5.13 -17.60
CA GLU A 258 28.21 -6.18 -17.83
C GLU A 258 29.31 -5.72 -18.81
N ALA A 259 28.96 -4.97 -19.84
CA ALA A 259 29.94 -4.38 -20.76
C ALA A 259 30.86 -3.35 -20.07
N HIS A 260 30.33 -2.57 -19.14
CA HIS A 260 31.16 -1.69 -18.31
C HIS A 260 32.03 -2.48 -17.32
N ARG A 261 31.45 -3.52 -16.69
CA ARG A 261 32.13 -4.41 -15.76
C ARG A 261 33.36 -5.06 -16.39
N LYS A 262 33.21 -5.66 -17.58
CA LYS A 262 34.30 -6.28 -18.33
C LYS A 262 35.43 -5.29 -18.63
N ARG A 263 35.10 -4.08 -19.11
CA ARG A 263 36.10 -3.02 -19.34
C ARG A 263 36.90 -2.67 -18.09
N MET A 264 36.26 -2.63 -16.92
CA MET A 264 36.94 -2.36 -15.65
C MET A 264 37.81 -3.54 -15.20
N THR A 265 37.37 -4.77 -15.42
CA THR A 265 38.18 -5.98 -15.20
C THR A 265 39.44 -5.96 -16.05
N ASP A 266 39.30 -5.62 -17.34
CA ASP A 266 40.41 -5.57 -18.29
C ASP A 266 41.39 -4.41 -18.02
N ALA A 267 40.89 -3.31 -17.43
CA ALA A 267 41.67 -2.15 -17.02
C ALA A 267 42.44 -2.34 -15.68
N ARG A 268 42.70 -3.58 -15.26
CA ARG A 268 43.38 -3.95 -13.99
C ARG A 268 42.63 -3.52 -12.72
N THR A 269 41.30 -3.42 -12.75
CA THR A 269 40.48 -3.30 -11.54
C THR A 269 39.82 -4.65 -11.27
N ARG A 270 40.15 -5.35 -10.17
CA ARG A 270 39.48 -6.63 -9.87
C ARG A 270 38.04 -6.38 -9.43
N VAL A 271 37.12 -6.63 -10.35
CA VAL A 271 35.68 -6.69 -10.09
C VAL A 271 35.34 -8.07 -9.56
N THR A 272 34.74 -8.14 -8.38
CA THR A 272 34.49 -9.43 -7.69
C THR A 272 33.04 -9.88 -7.72
N GLU A 273 32.12 -9.04 -8.20
CA GLU A 273 30.68 -9.30 -8.11
C GLU A 273 29.98 -9.09 -9.46
N ALA A 274 28.94 -9.88 -9.73
CA ALA A 274 28.11 -9.78 -10.92
C ALA A 274 27.28 -8.49 -10.90
N CYS A 275 26.83 -8.04 -12.08
CA CYS A 275 25.79 -7.02 -12.15
C CYS A 275 24.51 -7.55 -11.50
N VAL A 276 23.96 -6.75 -10.59
CA VAL A 276 22.69 -7.01 -9.91
C VAL A 276 21.79 -5.79 -10.04
N CYS A 277 20.50 -6.01 -10.25
CA CYS A 277 19.49 -4.96 -10.19
C CYS A 277 19.14 -4.77 -8.70
N GLU A 278 19.56 -3.63 -8.14
CA GLU A 278 19.26 -3.18 -6.77
C GLU A 278 18.19 -2.09 -6.76
#